data_AF-A3SMS9-F1
#
_entry.id   AF-A3SMS9-F1
#
_cell.length_a   1.000
_cell.length_b   1.000
_cell.length_c   1.000
_cell.angle_alpha   90.00
_cell.angle_beta   90.00
_cell.angle_gamma   90.00
#
_symmetry.space_group_name_H-M   'P 1'
#
loop_
_entity.id
_entity.type
_entity.pdbx_description
1 polymer ?
#
loop_
_entity_poly.entity_id
_entity_poly.type
_entity_poly.pdbx_seq_one_letter_code
_entity_poly.pdbx_strand_id
1 'polypeptide(L)'
;MALAPALILGGLAFGVSGCTQFPEVNASVSDEMANKPYPDLVPIHTLRARIDSPSLTPQNADAVAARADALRSRAAALKRREAVDAQTRARMERGVR
;
A
#
# COMPACT_ATOMS: atom_id res chain seq x y z
N MET A 1 0.18 36.07 -14.52
CA MET A 1 0.62 35.59 -13.19
C MET A 1 -0.59 35.48 -12.26
N ALA A 2 -1.50 34.53 -12.53
CA ALA A 2 -2.74 34.32 -11.76
C ALA A 2 -3.09 32.83 -11.60
N LEU A 3 -2.19 31.92 -12.00
CA LEU A 3 -2.39 30.47 -11.92
C LEU A 3 -2.23 29.90 -10.50
N ALA A 4 -1.45 30.58 -9.65
CA ALA A 4 -1.22 30.15 -8.27
C ALA A 4 -2.50 30.14 -7.39
N PRO A 5 -3.35 31.20 -7.37
CA PRO A 5 -4.58 31.17 -6.56
C PRO A 5 -5.60 30.15 -7.07
N ALA A 6 -5.66 29.90 -8.38
CA ALA A 6 -6.58 28.91 -8.97
C ALA A 6 -6.20 27.47 -8.58
N LEU A 7 -4.89 27.16 -8.52
CA LEU A 7 -4.38 25.85 -8.08
C LEU A 7 -4.63 25.60 -6.59
N ILE A 8 -4.50 26.63 -5.75
CA ILE A 8 -4.76 26.52 -4.31
C ILE A 8 -6.27 26.31 -4.05
N LEU A 9 -7.14 27.07 -4.73
CA LEU A 9 -8.59 26.89 -4.61
C LEU A 9 -9.05 25.51 -5.12
N GLY A 10 -8.49 25.05 -6.25
CA GLY A 10 -8.79 23.74 -6.82
C GLY A 10 -8.33 22.58 -5.93
N GLY A 11 -7.14 22.69 -5.33
CA GLY A 11 -6.62 21.69 -4.40
C GLY A 11 -7.44 21.61 -3.11
N LEU A 12 -7.90 22.75 -2.57
CA LEU A 12 -8.76 22.78 -1.39
C LEU A 12 -10.13 22.14 -1.67
N ALA A 13 -10.74 22.42 -2.82
CA ALA A 13 -12.01 21.80 -3.21
C ALA A 13 -11.91 20.27 -3.37
N PHE A 14 -10.79 19.76 -3.89
CA PHE A 14 -10.53 18.32 -3.99
C PHE A 14 -10.25 17.63 -2.65
N GLY A 15 -9.70 18.35 -1.66
CA GLY A 15 -9.46 17.81 -0.32
C GLY A 15 -10.73 17.52 0.46
N VAL A 16 -11.80 18.30 0.24
CA VAL A 16 -13.08 18.15 0.97
C VAL A 16 -13.95 17.03 0.40
N SER A 17 -13.77 16.62 -0.86
CA SER A 17 -14.52 15.49 -1.44
C SER A 17 -14.10 14.13 -0.90
N GLY A 18 -12.99 14.03 -0.17
CA GLY A 18 -12.63 12.83 0.61
C GLY A 18 -13.38 12.71 1.94
N CYS A 19 -14.02 13.79 2.41
CA CYS A 19 -14.83 13.82 3.62
C CYS A 19 -16.31 13.54 3.32
N THR A 20 -16.60 12.60 2.41
CA THR A 20 -17.97 12.15 2.19
C THR A 20 -18.47 11.35 3.38
N GLN A 21 -19.79 11.31 3.55
CA GLN A 21 -20.44 10.49 4.54
C GLN A 21 -19.97 9.04 4.38
N PHE A 22 -19.43 8.46 5.46
CA PHE A 22 -19.11 7.03 5.50
C PHE A 22 -20.39 6.28 5.11
N PRO A 23 -20.35 5.41 4.08
CA PRO A 23 -21.53 4.64 3.72
C PRO A 23 -21.96 3.84 4.95
N GLU A 24 -23.26 3.66 5.18
CA GLU A 24 -23.74 2.79 6.26
C GLU A 24 -23.44 1.32 5.91
N VAL A 25 -22.16 0.93 5.95
CA VAL A 25 -21.67 -0.46 5.83
C VAL A 25 -21.98 -1.25 7.10
N ASN A 26 -22.70 -0.63 8.05
CA ASN A 26 -23.36 -1.33 9.13
C ASN A 26 -24.75 -1.85 8.72
N ALA A 27 -25.00 -1.98 7.40
CA ALA A 27 -26.15 -2.68 6.85
C ALA A 27 -26.41 -3.93 7.69
N SER A 28 -27.56 -3.90 8.35
CA SER A 28 -27.99 -4.76 9.43
C SER A 28 -27.52 -6.20 9.26
N VAL A 29 -26.65 -6.66 10.16
CA VAL A 29 -26.55 -8.09 10.44
C VAL A 29 -27.95 -8.49 10.93
N SER A 30 -28.67 -9.31 10.16
CA SER A 30 -29.96 -9.80 10.60
C SER A 30 -29.81 -10.59 11.90
N ASP A 31 -30.86 -10.64 12.73
CA ASP A 31 -30.83 -11.44 13.96
C ASP A 31 -30.44 -12.91 13.68
N GLU A 32 -30.84 -13.44 12.53
CA GLU A 32 -30.42 -14.76 12.07
C GLU A 32 -28.90 -14.85 11.85
N MET A 33 -28.29 -13.86 11.20
CA MET A 33 -26.85 -13.83 10.93
C MET A 33 -26.02 -13.56 12.19
N ALA A 34 -26.55 -12.76 13.12
CA ALA A 34 -25.89 -12.47 14.40
C ALA A 34 -25.83 -13.72 15.31
N ASN A 35 -26.84 -14.59 15.22
CA ASN A 35 -26.94 -15.82 16.00
C ASN A 35 -26.38 -17.06 15.28
N LYS A 36 -25.86 -16.90 14.05
CA LYS A 36 -25.24 -18.03 13.33
C LYS A 36 -23.88 -18.37 13.95
N PRO A 37 -23.56 -19.67 14.08
CA PRO A 37 -22.21 -20.08 14.45
C PRO A 37 -21.20 -19.49 13.47
N TYR A 38 -20.05 -19.07 14.00
CA TYR A 38 -18.92 -18.71 13.15
C TYR A 38 -18.51 -19.93 12.31
N PRO A 39 -18.07 -19.69 11.05
CA PRO A 39 -17.62 -20.77 10.20
C PRO A 39 -16.36 -21.43 10.78
N ASP A 40 -16.21 -22.73 10.53
CA ASP A 40 -15.02 -23.45 10.90
C ASP A 40 -13.79 -22.90 10.16
N LEU A 41 -12.75 -22.58 10.91
CA LEU A 41 -11.49 -22.13 10.33
C LEU A 41 -10.75 -23.32 9.72
N VAL A 42 -10.56 -23.30 8.40
CA VAL A 42 -9.76 -24.30 7.71
C VAL A 42 -8.28 -23.89 7.68
N PRO A 43 -7.34 -24.83 7.83
CA PRO A 43 -5.92 -24.51 7.75
C PRO A 43 -5.53 -23.92 6.39
N ILE A 44 -4.69 -22.88 6.38
CA ILE A 44 -4.36 -22.14 5.15
C ILE A 44 -3.74 -23.00 4.03
N HIS A 45 -3.03 -24.08 4.38
CA HIS A 45 -2.44 -24.99 3.40
C HIS A 45 -3.50 -25.73 2.58
N THR A 46 -4.68 -26.01 3.18
CA THR A 46 -5.81 -26.64 2.48
C THR A 46 -6.40 -25.74 1.41
N LEU A 47 -6.41 -24.43 1.66
CA LEU A 47 -6.85 -23.41 0.70
C LEU A 47 -5.81 -23.23 -0.40
N ARG A 48 -4.52 -23.18 -0.05
CA ARG A 48 -3.43 -23.04 -1.03
C ARG A 48 -3.39 -24.20 -2.03
N ALA A 49 -3.69 -25.42 -1.61
CA ALA A 49 -3.74 -26.58 -2.50
C ALA A 49 -4.86 -26.50 -3.56
N ARG A 50 -5.88 -25.64 -3.35
CA ARG A 50 -7.01 -25.44 -4.25
C ARG A 50 -6.88 -24.21 -5.14
N ILE A 51 -5.81 -23.44 -4.97
CA ILE A 51 -5.56 -22.21 -5.72
C ILE A 51 -4.43 -22.50 -6.70
N ASP A 52 -4.67 -22.21 -7.98
CA ASP A 52 -3.61 -22.27 -8.98
C ASP A 52 -2.46 -21.35 -8.56
N SER A 53 -1.24 -21.90 -8.60
CA SER A 53 -0.07 -21.10 -8.29
C SER A 53 0.01 -19.94 -9.28
N PRO A 54 0.24 -18.69 -8.82
CA PRO A 54 0.39 -17.57 -9.72
C PRO A 54 1.54 -17.86 -10.67
N SER A 55 1.21 -18.00 -11.96
CA SER A 55 2.18 -18.25 -13.02
C SER A 55 2.47 -16.96 -13.77
N LEU A 56 3.71 -16.84 -14.25
CA LEU A 56 4.02 -15.91 -15.30
C LEU A 56 3.24 -16.34 -16.54
N THR A 57 2.47 -15.42 -17.11
CA THR A 57 1.75 -15.60 -18.37
C THR A 57 2.36 -14.67 -19.41
N PRO A 58 2.23 -14.97 -20.72
CA PRO A 58 2.67 -14.05 -21.76
C PRO A 58 2.09 -12.64 -21.59
N GLN A 59 0.85 -12.54 -21.09
CA GLN A 59 0.15 -11.27 -20.86
C GLN A 59 0.78 -10.42 -19.73
N ASN A 60 1.43 -11.05 -18.73
CA ASN A 60 1.99 -10.33 -17.58
C ASN A 60 3.53 -10.29 -17.56
N ALA A 61 4.20 -11.03 -18.46
CA ALA A 61 5.65 -11.12 -18.52
C ALA A 61 6.32 -9.75 -18.66
N ASP A 62 5.86 -8.94 -19.60
CA ASP A 62 6.44 -7.61 -19.87
C ASP A 62 6.22 -6.65 -18.69
N ALA A 63 5.04 -6.69 -18.06
CA ALA A 63 4.74 -5.87 -16.90
C ALA A 63 5.64 -6.23 -15.70
N VAL A 64 5.91 -7.51 -15.49
CA VAL A 64 6.82 -8.00 -14.44
C VAL A 64 8.27 -7.59 -14.76
N ALA A 65 8.71 -7.73 -16.01
CA ALA A 65 10.05 -7.33 -16.44
C ALA A 65 10.29 -5.83 -16.24
N ALA A 66 9.36 -4.98 -16.71
CA ALA A 66 9.43 -3.54 -16.56
C ALA A 66 9.48 -3.12 -15.08
N ARG A 67 8.69 -3.77 -14.21
CA ARG A 67 8.74 -3.54 -12.77
C ARG A 67 10.08 -3.94 -12.17
N ALA A 68 10.66 -5.06 -12.61
CA ALA A 68 11.96 -5.52 -12.14
C ALA A 68 13.06 -4.49 -12.49
N ASP A 69 13.04 -3.95 -13.71
CA ASP A 69 14.01 -2.93 -14.14
C ASP A 69 13.86 -1.61 -13.39
N ALA A 70 12.62 -1.18 -13.13
CA ALA A 70 12.36 -0.02 -12.29
C ALA A 70 12.89 -0.22 -10.87
N LEU A 71 12.72 -1.41 -10.29
CA LEU A 71 13.24 -1.75 -8.96
C LEU A 71 14.77 -1.78 -8.93
N ARG A 72 15.42 -2.37 -9.94
CA ARG A 72 16.89 -2.36 -10.08
C ARG A 72 17.43 -0.94 -10.17
N SER A 73 16.77 -0.09 -10.95
CA SER A 73 17.15 1.33 -11.11
C SER A 73 17.02 2.10 -9.80
N ARG A 74 15.92 1.91 -9.06
CA ARG A 74 15.72 2.49 -7.72
C ARG A 74 16.77 2.00 -6.74
N ALA A 75 17.05 0.70 -6.72
CA ALA A 75 18.08 0.12 -5.86
C ALA A 75 19.47 0.69 -6.16
N ALA A 76 19.82 0.84 -7.44
CA ALA A 76 21.08 1.48 -7.83
C ALA A 76 21.15 2.94 -7.35
N ALA A 77 20.05 3.68 -7.41
CA ALA A 77 19.98 5.05 -6.88
C ALA A 77 20.12 5.09 -5.35
N LEU A 78 19.50 4.17 -4.63
CA LEU A 78 19.61 4.06 -3.17
C LEU A 78 21.04 3.71 -2.74
N LYS A 79 21.70 2.76 -3.42
CA LYS A 79 23.09 2.37 -3.14
C LYS A 79 24.10 3.51 -3.27
N ARG A 80 23.80 4.53 -4.08
CA ARG A 80 24.66 5.71 -4.25
C ARG A 80 24.50 6.75 -3.14
N ARG A 81 23.47 6.62 -2.30
CA ARG A 81 23.21 7.55 -1.19
C ARG A 81 23.66 6.91 0.11
N GLU A 82 24.22 7.71 1.01
CA GLU A 82 24.46 7.22 2.37
C GLU A 82 23.10 7.00 3.05
N ALA A 83 22.91 5.81 3.64
CA ALA A 83 21.66 5.46 4.31
C ALA A 83 21.41 6.28 5.59
N VAL A 84 22.48 6.77 6.21
CA VAL A 84 22.46 7.57 7.43
C VAL A 84 23.31 8.81 7.15
N ASP A 85 22.71 9.99 7.20
CA ASP A 85 23.48 11.24 7.04
C ASP A 85 24.44 11.46 8.21
N ALA A 86 25.46 12.30 8.00
CA ALA A 86 26.51 12.56 8.98
C ALA A 86 25.98 13.09 10.33
N GLN A 87 24.93 13.93 10.32
CA GLN A 87 24.35 14.46 11.55
C GLN A 87 23.66 13.35 12.35
N THR A 88 22.90 12.49 11.66
CA THR A 88 22.25 11.33 12.29
C THR A 88 23.29 10.35 12.82
N ARG A 89 24.36 10.06 12.08
CA ARG A 89 25.46 9.19 12.53
C ARG A 89 26.12 9.71 13.81
N ALA A 90 26.44 11.00 13.85
CA ALA A 90 27.02 11.62 15.04
C ALA A 90 26.09 11.55 16.27
N ARG A 91 24.76 11.61 16.08
CA ARG A 91 23.79 11.41 17.18
C ARG A 91 23.82 9.98 17.70
N MET A 92 23.89 8.98 16.81
CA MET A 92 23.96 7.56 17.19
C MET A 92 25.24 7.28 17.98
N GLU A 93 26.40 7.75 17.50
CA GLU A 93 27.69 7.57 18.19
C GLU A 93 27.74 8.20 19.59
N ARG A 94 27.00 9.29 19.82
CA ARG A 94 26.87 9.88 21.16
C ARG A 94 25.97 9.09 22.10
N GLY A 95 24.93 8.44 21.57
CA GLY A 95 23.96 7.70 22.37
C GLY A 95 24.33 6.25 22.67
N VAL A 96 25.31 5.68 21.95
CA VAL A 96 25.77 4.28 22.09
C VAL A 96 27.03 4.18 22.97
N ARG A 97 27.47 5.28 23.60
CA ARG A 97 28.58 5.24 24.57
C ARG A 97 28.16 4.62 25.89
#